data_AF-A0A2C5WUN5-F1
#
_entry.id   AF-A0A2C5WUN5-F1
#
_cell.length_a   1.000
_cell.length_b   1.000
_cell.length_c   1.000
_cell.angle_alpha   90.00
_cell.angle_beta   90.00
_cell.angle_gamma   90.00
#
_symmetry.space_group_name_H-M   'P 1'
#
loop_
_entity.id
_entity.type
_entity.pdbx_description
1 polymer ?
#
loop_
_entity_poly.entity_id
_entity_poly.type
_entity_poly.pdbx_seq_one_letter_code
_entity_poly.pdbx_strand_id
1 'polypeptide(L)'
;MSKRKHSYHGQDALELESSHSFPSPGPESLVDKDTKFANLYKTEPNFRELAGLDPAFAPYPDAVMQLTTTLLSLDFGLRVELPQSRLCPMVHNRHNYILWLKDLVDSSLPAGFSQSDVVGLDIGTGSSCIYPLLGCAQRPWSFIATGWSFFSMFLGPRLGPLMYIDPLNIQNARANVSRNGLDRRIRIVPRTQMDPLVALSDFDLPSLTFTMTNPPFYESLEDLKLCAEKKLRPPLTACTGSAVEMVTVGGESGFAERILTESLELQQKVRWYTIMFGKQSSVETLVKKLRDHKVSNYAITEFVQGSRTRRWAVAWSFCPQRPAQSSARGLKVPGWKGIILPPLTEVEVASLPSGVNPWRVATTLRETLEGLDLKDFSWDMKRVCATGKSAQNVWSRAYRRRKQRGEDTTLSNGGPDPVFGFKVWISVGVEKATVYCRWTEGYDETTFASFQGYLKTIVTKAVEDGKDRSKGDEPPSMG
;
A
#
# COMPACT_ATOMS: atom_id res chain seq x y z
N MET A 1 -4.78 -35.57 84.91
CA MET A 1 -4.43 -34.90 83.65
C MET A 1 -5.67 -34.16 83.15
N SER A 2 -5.55 -32.83 83.15
CA SER A 2 -6.54 -31.74 83.02
C SER A 2 -6.96 -31.54 81.54
N LYS A 3 -8.07 -30.94 81.08
CA LYS A 3 -9.34 -30.39 81.61
C LYS A 3 -10.25 -30.15 80.38
N ARG A 4 -11.54 -29.97 80.65
CA ARG A 4 -12.67 -29.72 79.72
C ARG A 4 -12.57 -28.43 78.89
N LYS A 5 -13.38 -28.42 77.82
CA LYS A 5 -14.06 -27.29 77.12
C LYS A 5 -14.21 -26.00 77.96
N HIS A 6 -13.85 -24.82 77.42
CA HIS A 6 -14.77 -23.85 76.77
C HIS A 6 -14.13 -22.44 76.52
N SER A 7 -14.62 -21.80 75.45
CA SER A 7 -14.65 -20.37 75.04
C SER A 7 -13.35 -19.61 74.80
N TYR A 8 -13.30 -18.85 73.70
CA TYR A 8 -13.19 -17.37 73.74
C TYR A 8 -13.57 -16.74 72.38
N HIS A 9 -14.25 -15.60 72.45
CA HIS A 9 -14.64 -14.71 71.35
C HIS A 9 -13.45 -13.96 70.74
N GLY A 10 -13.54 -13.70 69.44
CA GLY A 10 -13.26 -12.41 68.78
C GLY A 10 -11.82 -11.91 68.72
N GLN A 11 -11.31 -11.71 67.49
CA GLN A 11 -10.62 -10.48 67.11
C GLN A 11 -10.42 -10.37 65.59
N ASP A 12 -10.54 -9.13 65.14
CA ASP A 12 -10.60 -8.61 63.78
C ASP A 12 -9.47 -9.07 62.85
N ALA A 13 -9.85 -9.51 61.65
CA ALA A 13 -8.97 -9.55 60.49
C ALA A 13 -9.49 -8.54 59.47
N LEU A 14 -8.79 -7.41 59.36
CA LEU A 14 -8.95 -6.40 58.32
C LEU A 14 -8.74 -7.06 56.96
N GLU A 15 -9.81 -7.16 56.17
CA GLU A 15 -9.75 -7.46 54.74
C GLU A 15 -9.09 -6.30 54.01
N LEU A 16 -7.86 -6.50 53.53
CA LEU A 16 -7.29 -5.68 52.47
C LEU A 16 -7.88 -6.16 51.14
N GLU A 17 -8.95 -5.49 50.69
CA GLU A 17 -9.43 -5.58 49.31
C GLU A 17 -8.34 -5.05 48.36
N SER A 18 -7.70 -5.94 47.60
CA SER A 18 -6.81 -5.58 46.50
C SER A 18 -7.63 -5.32 45.23
N SER A 19 -8.34 -4.19 45.20
CA SER A 19 -8.93 -3.67 43.96
C SER A 19 -7.85 -3.05 43.06
N HIS A 20 -7.06 -3.89 42.41
CA HIS A 20 -6.25 -3.48 41.26
C HIS A 20 -6.79 -4.19 40.01
N SER A 21 -7.94 -3.70 39.54
CA SER A 21 -8.37 -3.94 38.17
C SER A 21 -7.38 -3.24 37.25
N PHE A 22 -6.53 -4.01 36.57
CA PHE A 22 -5.80 -3.49 35.41
C PHE A 22 -6.83 -2.97 34.40
N PRO A 23 -6.69 -1.75 33.87
CA PRO A 23 -7.57 -1.28 32.83
C PRO A 23 -7.45 -2.24 31.64
N SER A 24 -8.58 -2.82 31.23
CA SER A 24 -8.64 -3.53 29.94
C SER A 24 -8.11 -2.57 28.86
N PRO A 25 -7.23 -3.04 27.95
CA PRO A 25 -6.77 -2.18 26.86
C PRO A 25 -8.01 -1.65 26.14
N GLY A 26 -8.08 -0.32 25.98
CA GLY A 26 -9.12 0.29 25.16
C GLY A 26 -9.07 -0.26 23.72
N PRO A 27 -10.07 0.06 22.88
CA PRO A 27 -10.07 -0.39 21.49
C PRO A 27 -8.75 0.02 20.81
N GLU A 28 -8.03 -0.95 20.24
CA GLU A 28 -6.76 -0.75 19.53
C GLU A 28 -6.95 0.30 18.43
N SER A 29 -6.14 1.37 18.46
CA SER A 29 -6.24 2.40 17.43
C SER A 29 -5.74 1.87 16.08
N LEU A 30 -6.21 2.48 14.99
CA LEU A 30 -5.76 2.11 13.65
C LEU A 30 -4.24 2.26 13.47
N VAL A 31 -3.64 3.24 14.14
CA VAL A 31 -2.20 3.51 14.13
C VAL A 31 -1.43 2.43 14.89
N ASP A 32 -1.93 1.98 16.03
CA ASP A 32 -1.31 0.91 16.81
C ASP A 32 -1.32 -0.40 16.02
N LYS A 33 -2.48 -0.68 15.40
CA LYS A 33 -2.68 -1.84 14.54
C LYS A 33 -1.73 -1.83 13.34
N ASP A 34 -1.58 -0.69 12.68
CA ASP A 34 -0.60 -0.55 11.60
C ASP A 34 0.83 -0.76 12.04
N THR A 35 1.19 -0.17 13.18
CA THR A 35 2.52 -0.32 13.76
C THR A 35 2.81 -1.78 14.06
N LYS A 36 1.85 -2.51 14.64
CA LYS A 36 1.94 -3.95 14.89
C LYS A 36 2.21 -4.71 13.59
N PHE A 37 1.37 -4.54 12.58
CA PHE A 37 1.49 -5.28 11.32
C PHE A 37 2.74 -4.91 10.52
N ALA A 38 3.13 -3.63 10.49
CA ALA A 38 4.36 -3.21 9.81
C ALA A 38 5.63 -3.79 10.46
N ASN A 39 5.57 -4.14 11.75
CA ASN A 39 6.67 -4.79 12.46
C ASN A 39 6.60 -6.32 12.42
N LEU A 40 5.46 -6.88 12.05
CA LEU A 40 5.26 -8.32 11.94
C LEU A 40 6.23 -8.89 10.90
N TYR A 41 6.92 -9.97 11.29
CA TYR A 41 7.90 -10.68 10.46
C TYR A 41 9.12 -9.89 9.99
N LYS A 42 9.45 -8.76 10.64
CA LYS A 42 10.80 -8.17 10.50
C LYS A 42 11.90 -9.13 10.98
N THR A 43 11.54 -10.03 11.89
CA THR A 43 12.34 -11.17 12.35
C THR A 43 11.64 -12.47 11.95
N GLU A 44 12.42 -13.53 11.70
CA GLU A 44 11.85 -14.83 11.36
C GLU A 44 11.03 -15.40 12.54
N PRO A 45 9.86 -16.04 12.27
CA PRO A 45 9.07 -16.67 13.32
C PRO A 45 9.85 -17.74 14.07
N ASN A 46 9.72 -17.78 15.40
CA ASN A 46 10.36 -18.80 16.22
C ASN A 46 9.51 -20.08 16.26
N PHE A 47 9.98 -21.15 15.62
CA PHE A 47 9.20 -22.39 15.49
C PHE A 47 8.95 -23.09 16.84
N ARG A 48 9.85 -22.93 17.82
CA ARG A 48 9.64 -23.48 19.17
C ARG A 48 8.52 -22.72 19.88
N GLU A 49 8.46 -21.41 19.70
CA GLU A 49 7.38 -20.58 20.24
C GLU A 49 6.05 -20.94 19.57
N LEU A 50 6.02 -21.05 18.24
CA LEU A 50 4.84 -21.49 17.49
C LEU A 50 4.34 -22.87 17.94
N ALA A 51 5.24 -23.83 18.15
CA ALA A 51 4.87 -25.15 18.68
C ALA A 51 4.30 -25.11 20.11
N GLY A 52 4.69 -24.12 20.91
CA GLY A 52 4.13 -23.89 22.25
C GLY A 52 2.76 -23.21 22.22
N LEU A 53 2.47 -22.41 21.19
CA LEU A 53 1.23 -21.66 21.03
C LEU A 53 0.15 -22.41 20.24
N ASP A 54 0.56 -23.26 19.29
CA ASP A 54 -0.33 -24.11 18.51
C ASP A 54 0.11 -25.58 18.62
N PRO A 55 -0.60 -26.41 19.42
CA PRO A 55 -0.32 -27.83 19.54
C PRO A 55 -0.37 -28.59 18.20
N ALA A 56 -1.11 -28.09 17.21
CA ALA A 56 -1.19 -28.69 15.87
C ALA A 56 0.05 -28.41 15.01
N PHE A 57 0.93 -27.48 15.42
CA PHE A 57 2.18 -27.17 14.72
C PHE A 57 3.28 -28.21 14.98
N ALA A 58 3.21 -28.96 16.09
CA ALA A 58 4.28 -29.88 16.53
C ALA A 58 4.30 -31.25 15.81
N PRO A 59 3.18 -31.90 15.46
CA PRO A 59 3.18 -33.04 14.57
C PRO A 59 3.00 -32.56 13.11
N TYR A 60 3.65 -33.18 12.12
CA TYR A 60 3.22 -33.33 10.70
C TYR A 60 4.27 -33.02 9.61
N PRO A 61 4.24 -33.81 8.51
CA PRO A 61 5.11 -33.67 7.33
C PRO A 61 4.72 -32.53 6.34
N ASP A 62 3.56 -31.88 6.49
CA ASP A 62 3.09 -30.76 5.65
C ASP A 62 3.38 -29.38 6.29
N ALA A 63 4.64 -29.17 6.70
CA ALA A 63 5.06 -28.03 7.52
C ALA A 63 4.65 -26.65 6.98
N VAL A 64 4.49 -26.49 5.66
CA VAL A 64 4.13 -25.21 5.05
C VAL A 64 2.65 -24.85 5.23
N MET A 65 1.73 -25.80 5.04
CA MET A 65 0.29 -25.54 5.23
C MET A 65 -0.01 -25.25 6.68
N GLN A 66 0.54 -26.05 7.59
CA GLN A 66 0.38 -25.85 9.02
C GLN A 66 1.01 -24.52 9.48
N LEU A 67 2.21 -24.17 9.00
CA LEU A 67 2.79 -22.85 9.29
C LEU A 67 1.88 -21.72 8.82
N THR A 68 1.32 -21.80 7.60
CA THR A 68 0.42 -20.77 7.08
C THR A 68 -0.84 -20.63 7.93
N THR A 69 -1.52 -21.72 8.29
CA THR A 69 -2.74 -21.66 9.12
C THR A 69 -2.44 -21.17 10.53
N THR A 70 -1.32 -21.61 11.13
CA THR A 70 -0.85 -21.17 12.45
C THR A 70 -0.64 -19.66 12.47
N LEU A 71 0.14 -19.13 11.51
CA LEU A 71 0.43 -17.69 11.42
C LEU A 71 -0.84 -16.85 11.18
N LEU A 72 -1.77 -17.33 10.34
CA LEU A 72 -3.04 -16.63 10.11
C LEU A 72 -3.89 -16.57 11.38
N SER A 73 -3.93 -17.65 12.14
CA SER A 73 -4.67 -17.72 13.40
C SER A 73 -4.06 -16.81 14.46
N LEU A 74 -2.76 -16.96 14.73
CA LEU A 74 -2.09 -16.25 15.83
C LEU A 74 -1.91 -14.76 15.56
N ASP A 75 -1.47 -14.39 14.35
CA ASP A 75 -1.06 -13.01 14.08
C ASP A 75 -2.22 -12.14 13.55
N PHE A 76 -3.18 -12.75 12.87
CA PHE A 76 -4.29 -12.05 12.20
C PHE A 76 -5.67 -12.39 12.77
N GLY A 77 -5.79 -13.40 13.64
CA GLY A 77 -7.07 -13.89 14.14
C GLY A 77 -7.93 -14.55 13.06
N LEU A 78 -7.31 -15.06 12.00
CA LEU A 78 -7.99 -15.62 10.83
C LEU A 78 -7.97 -17.16 10.85
N ARG A 79 -9.14 -17.78 10.72
CA ARG A 79 -9.30 -19.23 10.59
C ARG A 79 -9.49 -19.62 9.13
N VAL A 80 -8.45 -20.20 8.53
CA VAL A 80 -8.44 -20.57 7.10
C VAL A 80 -8.20 -22.06 6.95
N GLU A 81 -9.01 -22.71 6.12
CA GLU A 81 -8.80 -24.08 5.68
C GLU A 81 -8.28 -24.09 4.24
N LEU A 82 -7.24 -24.88 4.00
CA LEU A 82 -6.55 -24.97 2.72
C LEU A 82 -6.66 -26.41 2.21
N PRO A 83 -7.20 -26.65 1.00
CA PRO A 83 -7.20 -27.99 0.43
C PRO A 83 -5.80 -28.36 -0.06
N GLN A 84 -5.40 -29.63 0.11
CA GLN A 84 -4.09 -30.15 -0.34
C GLN A 84 -3.90 -30.03 -1.87
N SER A 85 -4.98 -30.00 -2.65
CA SER A 85 -4.97 -29.93 -4.11
C SER A 85 -4.85 -28.51 -4.68
N ARG A 86 -4.52 -27.51 -3.84
CA ARG A 86 -4.42 -26.10 -4.24
C ARG A 86 -3.17 -25.45 -3.68
N LEU A 87 -2.92 -24.23 -4.16
CA LEU A 87 -1.76 -23.45 -3.77
C LEU A 87 -1.89 -23.00 -2.30
N CYS A 88 -0.92 -23.39 -1.48
CA CYS A 88 -0.77 -22.84 -0.13
C CYS A 88 -0.04 -21.49 -0.19
N PRO A 89 -0.66 -20.37 0.23
CA PRO A 89 -0.02 -19.07 0.21
C PRO A 89 1.01 -18.91 1.35
N MET A 90 2.18 -18.35 1.05
CA MET A 90 3.15 -17.92 2.07
C MET A 90 2.74 -16.56 2.65
N VAL A 91 2.23 -16.55 3.89
CA VAL A 91 1.60 -15.37 4.55
C VAL A 91 2.41 -14.09 4.41
N HIS A 92 3.71 -14.14 4.74
CA HIS A 92 4.66 -13.03 4.69
C HIS A 92 4.63 -12.21 3.39
N ASN A 93 4.79 -12.87 2.24
CA ASN A 93 4.82 -12.19 0.95
C ASN A 93 3.43 -11.64 0.58
N ARG A 94 2.35 -12.31 1.02
CA ARG A 94 0.98 -11.79 0.83
C ARG A 94 0.73 -10.56 1.68
N HIS A 95 1.26 -10.57 2.91
CA HIS A 95 1.20 -9.47 3.84
C HIS A 95 1.95 -8.23 3.34
N ASN A 96 3.17 -8.40 2.80
CA ASN A 96 3.94 -7.29 2.22
C ASN A 96 3.19 -6.56 1.11
N TYR A 97 2.41 -7.28 0.29
CA TYR A 97 1.59 -6.65 -0.74
C TYR A 97 0.47 -5.78 -0.11
N ILE A 98 -0.19 -6.27 0.94
CA ILE A 98 -1.18 -5.49 1.68
C ILE A 98 -0.55 -4.26 2.34
N LEU A 99 0.64 -4.38 2.95
CA LEU A 99 1.36 -3.24 3.53
C LEU A 99 1.66 -2.17 2.48
N TRP A 100 2.15 -2.56 1.32
CA TRP A 100 2.42 -1.62 0.24
C TRP A 100 1.15 -0.97 -0.31
N LEU A 101 0.04 -1.72 -0.42
CA LEU A 101 -1.26 -1.16 -0.79
C LEU A 101 -1.77 -0.15 0.24
N LYS A 102 -1.55 -0.39 1.54
CA LYS A 102 -1.88 0.59 2.59
C LYS A 102 -1.10 1.89 2.38
N ASP A 103 0.22 1.81 2.19
CA ASP A 103 1.04 2.99 1.93
C ASP A 103 0.61 3.74 0.66
N LEU A 104 0.28 2.99 -0.41
CA LEU A 104 -0.18 3.55 -1.67
C LEU A 104 -1.51 4.29 -1.50
N VAL A 105 -2.50 3.66 -0.84
CA VAL A 105 -3.83 4.22 -0.58
C VAL A 105 -3.74 5.41 0.38
N ASP A 106 -3.12 5.24 1.55
CA ASP A 106 -3.05 6.27 2.60
C ASP A 106 -2.36 7.54 2.11
N SER A 107 -1.39 7.39 1.21
CA SER A 107 -0.66 8.53 0.65
C SER A 107 -1.35 9.20 -0.54
N SER A 108 -2.40 8.61 -1.12
CA SER A 108 -3.05 9.11 -2.35
C SER A 108 -4.58 9.17 -2.31
N LEU A 109 -5.18 8.91 -1.15
CA LEU A 109 -6.61 9.13 -0.93
C LEU A 109 -6.92 10.63 -1.00
N PRO A 110 -7.96 11.04 -1.75
CA PRO A 110 -8.40 12.43 -1.77
C PRO A 110 -8.92 12.87 -0.41
N ALA A 111 -8.90 14.18 -0.17
CA ALA A 111 -9.57 14.76 0.98
C ALA A 111 -11.05 14.35 1.01
N GLY A 112 -11.55 13.98 2.19
CA GLY A 112 -12.94 13.55 2.40
C GLY A 112 -13.19 12.05 2.23
N PHE A 113 -12.24 11.27 1.70
CA PHE A 113 -12.34 9.80 1.69
C PHE A 113 -11.90 9.23 3.05
N SER A 114 -12.71 8.33 3.59
CA SER A 114 -12.38 7.55 4.78
C SER A 114 -11.80 6.18 4.39
N GLN A 115 -11.13 5.52 5.34
CA GLN A 115 -10.66 4.15 5.16
C GLN A 115 -11.80 3.14 4.96
N SER A 116 -13.02 3.47 5.41
CA SER A 116 -14.19 2.62 5.23
C SER A 116 -14.77 2.68 3.83
N ASP A 117 -14.43 3.71 3.05
CA ASP A 117 -14.83 3.87 1.65
C ASP A 117 -13.95 3.06 0.69
N VAL A 118 -12.90 2.41 1.21
CA VAL A 118 -11.95 1.66 0.40
C VAL A 118 -12.54 0.32 -0.02
N VAL A 119 -12.67 0.15 -1.34
CA VAL A 119 -13.10 -1.10 -1.97
C VAL A 119 -12.02 -1.61 -2.89
N GLY A 120 -11.41 -2.73 -2.54
CA GLY A 120 -10.40 -3.43 -3.33
C GLY A 120 -11.01 -4.51 -4.23
N LEU A 121 -10.36 -4.81 -5.35
CA LEU A 121 -10.65 -5.98 -6.19
C LEU A 121 -9.46 -6.93 -6.19
N ASP A 122 -9.64 -8.14 -5.65
CA ASP A 122 -8.66 -9.23 -5.77
C ASP A 122 -8.98 -10.11 -6.98
N ILE A 123 -8.12 -10.09 -7.99
CA ILE A 123 -8.30 -10.84 -9.24
C ILE A 123 -7.59 -12.18 -9.12
N GLY A 124 -8.37 -13.26 -9.02
CA GLY A 124 -7.85 -14.62 -8.85
C GLY A 124 -7.50 -14.95 -7.40
N THR A 125 -8.47 -14.82 -6.50
CA THR A 125 -8.31 -14.93 -5.04
C THR A 125 -7.89 -16.33 -4.54
N GLY A 126 -8.01 -17.35 -5.39
CA GLY A 126 -7.70 -18.75 -5.08
C GLY A 126 -8.59 -19.33 -3.96
N SER A 127 -8.32 -20.57 -3.55
CA SER A 127 -9.08 -21.21 -2.45
C SER A 127 -8.96 -20.50 -1.10
N SER A 128 -7.81 -19.87 -0.85
CA SER A 128 -7.51 -19.26 0.46
C SER A 128 -8.25 -17.94 0.72
N CYS A 129 -8.61 -17.20 -0.33
CA CYS A 129 -9.06 -15.81 -0.23
C CYS A 129 -8.11 -14.92 0.60
N ILE A 130 -6.80 -15.19 0.52
CA ILE A 130 -5.83 -14.66 1.48
C ILE A 130 -5.75 -13.13 1.49
N TYR A 131 -5.80 -12.46 0.34
CA TYR A 131 -5.64 -11.01 0.30
C TYR A 131 -6.85 -10.26 0.87
N PRO A 132 -8.10 -10.55 0.48
CA PRO A 132 -9.27 -9.96 1.12
C PRO A 132 -9.31 -10.19 2.63
N LEU A 133 -8.99 -11.40 3.10
CA LEU A 133 -8.95 -11.73 4.52
C LEU A 133 -7.90 -10.90 5.26
N LEU A 134 -6.66 -10.85 4.76
CA LEU A 134 -5.58 -10.05 5.36
C LEU A 134 -5.89 -8.55 5.35
N GLY A 135 -6.44 -8.02 4.25
CA GLY A 135 -6.85 -6.63 4.15
C GLY A 135 -7.94 -6.30 5.17
N CYS A 136 -8.97 -7.14 5.26
CA CYS A 136 -10.07 -6.98 6.20
C CYS A 136 -9.65 -7.13 7.66
N ALA A 137 -8.69 -8.00 7.97
CA ALA A 137 -8.16 -8.16 9.31
C ALA A 137 -7.41 -6.90 9.78
N GLN A 138 -6.78 -6.17 8.86
CA GLN A 138 -5.93 -5.00 9.16
C GLN A 138 -6.66 -3.66 9.06
N ARG A 139 -7.62 -3.55 8.14
CA ARG A 139 -8.29 -2.30 7.75
C ARG A 139 -9.80 -2.49 7.66
N PRO A 140 -10.60 -1.41 7.80
CA PRO A 140 -12.04 -1.43 7.56
C PRO A 140 -12.39 -1.46 6.06
N TRP A 141 -11.55 -2.09 5.23
CA TRP A 141 -11.75 -2.21 3.80
C TRP A 141 -12.83 -3.25 3.47
N SER A 142 -13.43 -3.07 2.30
CA SER A 142 -14.26 -4.08 1.65
C SER A 142 -13.58 -4.58 0.38
N PHE A 143 -13.94 -5.77 -0.07
CA PHE A 143 -13.35 -6.43 -1.22
C PHE A 143 -14.41 -7.07 -2.10
N ILE A 144 -14.21 -6.91 -3.41
CA ILE A 144 -14.68 -7.88 -4.39
C ILE A 144 -13.52 -8.84 -4.63
N ALA A 145 -13.78 -10.15 -4.61
CA ALA A 145 -12.75 -11.13 -4.93
C ALA A 145 -13.25 -12.05 -6.03
N THR A 146 -12.54 -12.09 -7.16
CA THR A 146 -12.87 -12.98 -8.26
C THR A 146 -12.06 -14.26 -8.15
N GLY A 147 -12.67 -15.39 -8.47
CA GLY A 147 -11.96 -16.67 -8.56
C GLY A 147 -12.24 -17.35 -9.87
N TRP A 148 -11.21 -18.01 -10.40
CA TRP A 148 -11.33 -18.74 -11.66
C TRP A 148 -12.16 -20.00 -11.48
N SER A 149 -13.26 -20.04 -12.21
CA SER A 149 -14.07 -21.21 -12.47
C SER A 149 -13.56 -21.79 -13.79
N PHE A 150 -12.83 -22.90 -13.72
CA PHE A 150 -12.28 -23.53 -14.93
C PHE A 150 -13.43 -23.98 -15.86
N PHE A 151 -13.28 -23.79 -17.16
CA PHE A 151 -14.18 -24.35 -18.16
C PHE A 151 -13.39 -25.39 -18.95
N SER A 152 -13.59 -26.68 -18.64
CA SER A 152 -13.05 -27.76 -19.45
C SER A 152 -14.07 -28.18 -20.49
N MET A 153 -13.67 -28.19 -21.76
CA MET A 153 -14.38 -28.86 -22.84
C MET A 153 -13.53 -30.02 -23.33
N PHE A 154 -13.42 -31.09 -22.53
CA PHE A 154 -12.80 -32.33 -22.96
C PHE A 154 -13.58 -33.53 -22.43
N LEU A 155 -14.28 -34.20 -23.33
CA LEU A 155 -14.52 -35.63 -23.22
C LEU A 155 -13.75 -36.31 -24.35
N GLY A 156 -13.15 -37.46 -24.07
CA GLY A 156 -12.53 -38.30 -25.08
C GLY A 156 -13.51 -38.62 -26.23
N PRO A 157 -13.02 -39.13 -27.37
CA PRO A 157 -13.73 -39.18 -28.66
C PRO A 157 -15.07 -39.96 -28.70
N ARG A 158 -15.57 -40.49 -27.57
CA ARG A 158 -16.78 -41.32 -27.48
C ARG A 158 -17.91 -40.75 -26.62
N LEU A 159 -17.68 -39.64 -25.92
CA LEU A 159 -18.71 -38.97 -25.13
C LEU A 159 -18.63 -37.51 -25.59
N GLY A 160 -19.71 -36.88 -26.07
CA GLY A 160 -19.69 -35.48 -26.55
C GLY A 160 -19.20 -34.49 -25.48
N PRO A 161 -19.02 -33.19 -25.73
CA PRO A 161 -18.41 -32.29 -24.74
C PRO A 161 -19.15 -32.30 -23.38
N LEU A 162 -18.48 -32.72 -22.28
CA LEU A 162 -18.96 -32.45 -20.91
C LEU A 162 -18.28 -31.18 -20.45
N MET A 163 -19.11 -30.24 -20.02
CA MET A 163 -18.70 -29.02 -19.34
C MET A 163 -18.43 -29.36 -17.88
N TYR A 164 -17.16 -29.30 -17.44
CA TYR A 164 -16.81 -29.39 -16.02
C TYR A 164 -16.29 -28.04 -15.54
N ILE A 165 -17.01 -27.49 -14.57
CA ILE A 165 -16.56 -26.37 -13.74
C ILE A 165 -15.87 -26.96 -12.51
N ASP A 166 -14.65 -26.53 -12.20
CA ASP A 166 -14.02 -26.81 -10.91
C ASP A 166 -14.39 -25.71 -9.90
N PRO A 167 -15.40 -25.92 -9.03
CA PRO A 167 -15.89 -24.87 -8.15
C PRO A 167 -15.04 -24.73 -6.88
N LEU A 168 -14.05 -25.61 -6.67
CA LEU A 168 -13.43 -25.80 -5.36
C LEU A 168 -12.75 -24.52 -4.85
N ASN A 169 -12.15 -23.73 -5.75
CA ASN A 169 -11.56 -22.44 -5.39
C ASN A 169 -12.59 -21.46 -4.83
N ILE A 170 -13.72 -21.32 -5.52
CA ILE A 170 -14.80 -20.42 -5.09
C ILE A 170 -15.46 -20.93 -3.81
N GLN A 171 -15.72 -22.24 -3.72
CA GLN A 171 -16.36 -22.84 -2.56
C GLN A 171 -15.51 -22.65 -1.30
N ASN A 172 -14.21 -22.93 -1.37
CA ASN A 172 -13.30 -22.76 -0.24
C ASN A 172 -13.09 -21.30 0.12
N ALA A 173 -12.97 -20.42 -0.87
CA ALA A 173 -12.88 -18.97 -0.63
C ALA A 173 -14.10 -18.47 0.15
N ARG A 174 -15.32 -18.85 -0.28
CA ARG A 174 -16.57 -18.51 0.42
C ARG A 174 -16.60 -19.08 1.84
N ALA A 175 -16.26 -20.36 2.01
CA ALA A 175 -16.22 -20.98 3.33
C ALA A 175 -15.22 -20.27 4.28
N ASN A 176 -14.04 -19.90 3.78
CA ASN A 176 -13.04 -19.16 4.52
C ASN A 176 -13.52 -17.75 4.90
N VAL A 177 -14.23 -17.04 4.01
CA VAL A 177 -14.85 -15.75 4.33
C VAL A 177 -15.90 -15.90 5.44
N SER A 178 -16.84 -16.85 5.29
CA SER A 178 -17.92 -17.05 6.26
C SER A 178 -17.40 -17.49 7.63
N ARG A 179 -16.37 -18.35 7.68
CA ARG A 179 -15.73 -18.78 8.94
C ARG A 179 -15.17 -17.61 9.76
N ASN A 180 -14.80 -16.52 9.10
CA ASN A 180 -14.26 -15.32 9.74
C ASN A 180 -15.31 -14.20 9.90
N GLY A 181 -16.58 -14.44 9.56
CA GLY A 181 -17.66 -13.46 9.69
C GLY A 181 -17.49 -12.24 8.78
N LEU A 182 -16.84 -12.40 7.62
CA LEU A 182 -16.48 -11.31 6.72
C LEU A 182 -17.38 -11.19 5.49
N ASP A 183 -18.50 -11.91 5.43
CA ASP A 183 -19.41 -11.94 4.26
C ASP A 183 -19.96 -10.56 3.86
N ARG A 184 -20.12 -9.65 4.84
CA ARG A 184 -20.57 -8.27 4.57
C ARG A 184 -19.50 -7.39 3.93
N ARG A 185 -18.23 -7.77 4.04
CA ARG A 185 -17.08 -7.02 3.54
C ARG A 185 -16.41 -7.67 2.36
N ILE A 186 -16.59 -8.98 2.13
CA ILE A 186 -15.93 -9.71 1.04
C ILE A 186 -17.00 -10.39 0.18
N ARG A 187 -17.19 -9.92 -1.05
CA ARG A 187 -18.09 -10.53 -2.05
C ARG A 187 -17.27 -11.39 -3.04
N ILE A 188 -17.52 -12.70 -3.04
CA ILE A 188 -16.88 -13.65 -3.96
C ILE A 188 -17.67 -13.78 -5.27
N VAL A 189 -17.05 -13.43 -6.39
CA VAL A 189 -17.65 -13.46 -7.74
C VAL A 189 -16.93 -14.49 -8.62
N PRO A 190 -17.59 -15.58 -9.05
CA PRO A 190 -17.00 -16.54 -9.99
C PRO A 190 -16.73 -15.90 -11.35
N ARG A 191 -15.59 -16.23 -11.98
CA ARG A 191 -15.20 -15.74 -13.31
C ARG A 191 -14.62 -16.85 -14.18
N THR A 192 -14.79 -16.73 -15.48
CA THR A 192 -14.08 -17.50 -16.50
C THR A 192 -12.90 -16.70 -17.05
N GLN A 193 -11.97 -17.36 -17.76
CA GLN A 193 -10.85 -16.66 -18.41
C GLN A 193 -11.31 -15.69 -19.52
N MET A 194 -12.52 -15.87 -20.04
CA MET A 194 -13.10 -15.02 -21.09
C MET A 194 -13.77 -13.76 -20.55
N ASP A 195 -14.17 -13.76 -19.27
CA ASP A 195 -14.82 -12.62 -18.64
C ASP A 195 -13.83 -11.48 -18.42
N PRO A 196 -14.23 -10.20 -18.51
CA PRO A 196 -13.35 -9.08 -18.17
C PRO A 196 -12.77 -9.20 -16.76
N LEU A 197 -11.51 -8.80 -16.58
CA LEU A 197 -10.84 -8.84 -15.27
C LEU A 197 -11.46 -7.84 -14.29
N VAL A 198 -11.86 -6.67 -14.79
CA VAL A 198 -12.44 -5.57 -14.01
C VAL A 198 -13.81 -5.17 -14.55
N ALA A 199 -14.82 -5.98 -14.29
CA ALA A 199 -16.21 -5.71 -14.70
C ALA A 199 -17.01 -5.01 -13.59
N LEU A 200 -16.88 -3.68 -13.49
CA LEU A 200 -17.55 -2.83 -12.49
C LEU A 200 -19.07 -2.97 -12.47
N SER A 201 -19.69 -3.15 -13.65
CA SER A 201 -21.13 -3.37 -13.80
C SER A 201 -21.61 -4.58 -13.00
N ASP A 202 -20.87 -5.68 -13.08
CA ASP A 202 -21.23 -6.95 -12.45
C ASP A 202 -21.01 -6.92 -10.94
N PHE A 203 -20.26 -5.94 -10.46
CA PHE A 203 -19.99 -5.71 -9.05
C PHE A 203 -20.97 -4.72 -8.42
N ASP A 204 -21.83 -4.08 -9.23
CA ASP A 204 -22.73 -2.99 -8.82
C ASP A 204 -21.97 -1.80 -8.20
N LEU A 205 -20.76 -1.52 -8.72
CA LEU A 205 -19.88 -0.47 -8.21
C LEU A 205 -19.57 0.57 -9.29
N PRO A 206 -19.63 1.87 -8.98
CA PRO A 206 -19.23 2.92 -9.92
C PRO A 206 -17.71 2.99 -10.10
N SER A 207 -16.95 2.61 -9.08
CA SER A 207 -15.49 2.70 -9.04
C SER A 207 -14.88 1.78 -7.99
N LEU A 208 -13.57 1.53 -8.10
CA LEU A 208 -12.75 0.80 -7.13
C LEU A 208 -11.58 1.66 -6.63
N THR A 209 -11.13 1.43 -5.40
CA THR A 209 -9.92 2.07 -4.88
C THR A 209 -8.67 1.43 -5.44
N PHE A 210 -8.63 0.11 -5.52
CA PHE A 210 -7.51 -0.59 -6.14
C PHE A 210 -7.92 -1.94 -6.74
N THR A 211 -7.18 -2.41 -7.73
CA THR A 211 -7.09 -3.84 -8.05
C THR A 211 -5.81 -4.42 -7.46
N MET A 212 -5.82 -5.72 -7.19
CA MET A 212 -4.63 -6.48 -6.85
C MET A 212 -4.70 -7.87 -7.46
N THR A 213 -3.53 -8.43 -7.77
CA THR A 213 -3.45 -9.80 -8.27
C THR A 213 -2.06 -10.37 -8.08
N ASN A 214 -2.00 -11.68 -7.85
CA ASN A 214 -0.78 -12.46 -8.01
C ASN A 214 -1.04 -13.46 -9.15
N PRO A 215 -0.70 -13.07 -10.39
CA PRO A 215 -1.11 -13.80 -11.57
C PRO A 215 -0.45 -15.18 -11.63
N PRO A 216 -1.01 -16.11 -12.43
CA PRO A 216 -0.33 -17.35 -12.77
C PRO A 216 1.03 -17.05 -13.43
N PHE A 217 2.09 -17.75 -13.01
CA PHE A 217 3.47 -17.40 -13.39
C PHE A 217 3.90 -17.93 -14.76
N TYR A 218 3.29 -19.02 -15.22
CA TYR A 218 3.78 -19.82 -16.33
C TYR A 218 2.93 -19.63 -17.58
N GLU A 219 3.56 -19.69 -18.74
CA GLU A 219 2.86 -19.60 -20.03
C GLU A 219 2.18 -20.92 -20.41
N SER A 220 2.78 -22.04 -19.99
CA SER A 220 2.27 -23.38 -20.25
C SER A 220 2.69 -24.35 -19.14
N LEU A 221 2.08 -25.54 -19.11
CA LEU A 221 2.54 -26.62 -18.24
C LEU A 221 3.95 -27.11 -18.61
N GLU A 222 4.39 -26.91 -19.85
CA GLU A 222 5.75 -27.22 -20.31
C GLU A 222 6.76 -26.21 -19.76
N ASP A 223 6.44 -24.91 -19.78
CA ASP A 223 7.28 -23.86 -19.17
C ASP A 223 7.44 -24.08 -17.65
N LEU A 224 6.36 -24.55 -16.99
CA LEU A 224 6.43 -24.96 -15.59
C LEU A 224 7.43 -26.11 -15.35
N LYS A 225 7.41 -27.14 -16.21
CA LYS A 225 8.34 -28.28 -16.12
C LYS A 225 9.77 -27.85 -16.37
N LEU A 226 10.03 -27.10 -17.45
CA LEU A 226 11.35 -26.58 -17.79
C LEU A 226 11.94 -25.69 -16.68
N CYS A 227 11.11 -24.85 -16.06
CA CYS A 227 11.52 -24.03 -14.93
C CYS A 227 11.78 -24.84 -13.65
N ALA A 228 11.08 -25.98 -13.46
CA ALA A 228 11.34 -26.90 -12.36
C ALA A 228 12.67 -27.67 -12.56
N GLU A 229 12.95 -28.11 -13.80
CA GLU A 229 14.17 -28.82 -14.17
C GLU A 229 15.43 -27.96 -14.07
N LYS A 230 15.33 -26.65 -14.35
CA LYS A 230 16.44 -25.69 -14.18
C LYS A 230 16.83 -25.44 -12.72
N LYS A 231 16.05 -25.90 -11.74
CA LYS A 231 16.35 -25.71 -10.32
C LYS A 231 17.14 -26.91 -9.79
N LEU A 232 18.34 -26.65 -9.29
CA LEU A 232 19.24 -27.65 -8.66
C LEU A 232 18.62 -28.42 -7.48
N ARG A 233 17.56 -27.88 -6.86
CA ARG A 233 16.78 -28.54 -5.80
C ARG A 233 15.30 -28.20 -5.98
N PRO A 234 14.38 -29.12 -5.65
CA PRO A 234 12.96 -28.80 -5.60
C PRO A 234 12.73 -27.63 -4.63
N PRO A 235 11.76 -26.74 -4.91
CA PRO A 235 11.42 -25.67 -3.98
C PRO A 235 10.98 -26.29 -2.65
N LEU A 236 11.41 -25.69 -1.52
CA LEU A 236 11.04 -26.11 -0.17
C LEU A 236 9.52 -26.04 0.08
N THR A 237 8.81 -25.27 -0.74
CA THR A 237 7.35 -25.20 -0.78
C THR A 237 6.84 -26.09 -1.92
N ALA A 238 6.05 -27.11 -1.59
CA ALA A 238 5.39 -27.94 -2.59
C ALA A 238 4.50 -27.07 -3.49
N CYS A 239 4.71 -27.17 -4.81
CA CYS A 239 3.95 -26.45 -5.81
C CYS A 239 2.67 -27.26 -6.10
N THR A 240 1.73 -27.27 -5.15
CA THR A 240 0.48 -28.08 -5.22
C THR A 240 -0.70 -27.33 -5.84
N GLY A 241 -0.49 -26.12 -6.38
CA GLY A 241 -1.56 -25.37 -7.03
C GLY A 241 -2.04 -26.02 -8.32
N SER A 242 -3.31 -25.77 -8.63
CA SER A 242 -3.95 -26.28 -9.84
C SER A 242 -3.39 -25.60 -11.10
N ALA A 243 -3.53 -26.24 -12.27
CA ALA A 243 -3.05 -25.67 -13.54
C ALA A 243 -3.61 -24.26 -13.81
N VAL A 244 -4.87 -23.99 -13.42
CA VAL A 244 -5.53 -22.68 -13.56
C VAL A 244 -4.95 -21.59 -12.64
N GLU A 245 -4.26 -21.97 -11.56
CA GLU A 245 -3.55 -21.04 -10.66
C GLU A 245 -2.09 -20.83 -11.08
N MET A 246 -1.58 -21.65 -12.00
CA MET A 246 -0.17 -21.64 -12.39
C MET A 246 0.07 -21.17 -13.82
N VAL A 247 -0.87 -21.42 -14.73
CA VAL A 247 -0.71 -21.18 -16.17
C VAL A 247 -1.70 -20.13 -16.68
N THR A 248 -1.21 -19.21 -17.50
CA THR A 248 -2.00 -18.25 -18.28
C THR A 248 -1.33 -17.98 -19.62
N VAL A 249 -2.09 -17.67 -20.66
CA VAL A 249 -1.54 -17.31 -21.98
C VAL A 249 -0.60 -16.10 -21.84
N GLY A 250 0.61 -16.21 -22.38
CA GLY A 250 1.67 -15.19 -22.26
C GLY A 250 2.28 -15.04 -20.85
N GLY A 251 1.95 -15.94 -19.92
CA GLY A 251 2.41 -15.91 -18.53
C GLY A 251 2.04 -14.61 -17.79
N GLU A 252 2.83 -14.26 -16.78
CA GLU A 252 2.59 -13.04 -15.99
C GLU A 252 2.63 -11.75 -16.83
N SER A 253 3.41 -11.72 -17.92
CA SER A 253 3.51 -10.58 -18.82
C SER A 253 2.25 -10.38 -19.67
N GLY A 254 1.69 -11.48 -20.21
CA GLY A 254 0.42 -11.43 -20.95
C GLY A 254 -0.76 -11.03 -20.05
N PHE A 255 -0.77 -11.53 -18.81
CA PHE A 255 -1.77 -11.12 -17.82
C PHE A 255 -1.66 -9.62 -17.48
N ALA A 256 -0.44 -9.11 -17.29
CA ALA A 256 -0.21 -7.69 -17.05
C ALA A 256 -0.66 -6.80 -18.22
N GLU A 257 -0.40 -7.22 -19.46
CA GLU A 257 -0.88 -6.54 -20.65
C GLU A 257 -2.41 -6.48 -20.71
N ARG A 258 -3.09 -7.57 -20.34
CA ARG A 258 -4.54 -7.58 -20.28
C ARG A 258 -5.11 -6.58 -19.27
N ILE A 259 -4.54 -6.52 -18.05
CA ILE A 259 -4.95 -5.50 -17.07
C ILE A 259 -4.65 -4.10 -17.60
N LEU A 260 -3.50 -3.89 -18.25
CA LEU A 260 -3.17 -2.59 -18.85
C LEU A 260 -4.22 -2.20 -19.90
N THR A 261 -4.57 -3.10 -20.83
CA THR A 261 -5.60 -2.84 -21.84
C THR A 261 -6.94 -2.47 -21.23
N GLU A 262 -7.45 -3.25 -20.27
CA GLU A 262 -8.70 -2.92 -19.58
C GLU A 262 -8.59 -1.60 -18.79
N SER A 263 -7.42 -1.30 -18.21
CA SER A 263 -7.20 -0.05 -17.48
C SER A 263 -7.21 1.19 -18.37
N LEU A 264 -6.83 1.08 -19.65
CA LEU A 264 -6.88 2.18 -20.61
C LEU A 264 -8.32 2.58 -20.95
N GLU A 265 -9.25 1.62 -20.89
CA GLU A 265 -10.68 1.84 -21.07
C GLU A 265 -11.35 2.37 -19.78
N LEU A 266 -11.01 1.78 -18.63
CA LEU A 266 -11.61 2.10 -17.34
C LEU A 266 -11.06 3.39 -16.72
N GLN A 267 -9.79 3.72 -17.01
CA GLN A 267 -9.09 4.92 -16.54
C GLN A 267 -9.29 5.16 -15.04
N GLN A 268 -9.88 6.31 -14.68
CA GLN A 268 -10.07 6.78 -13.31
C GLN A 268 -11.17 6.04 -12.55
N LYS A 269 -11.91 5.12 -13.19
CA LYS A 269 -12.88 4.26 -12.48
C LYS A 269 -12.21 3.30 -11.51
N VAL A 270 -10.92 3.03 -11.67
CA VAL A 270 -10.10 2.43 -10.62
C VAL A 270 -8.97 3.40 -10.29
N ARG A 271 -8.81 3.72 -9.01
CA ARG A 271 -7.77 4.66 -8.57
C ARG A 271 -6.37 4.06 -8.75
N TRP A 272 -6.16 2.80 -8.35
CA TRP A 272 -4.88 2.10 -8.54
C TRP A 272 -5.06 0.73 -9.17
N TYR A 273 -4.49 0.52 -10.34
CA TYR A 273 -4.33 -0.83 -10.89
C TYR A 273 -3.02 -1.40 -10.38
N THR A 274 -3.01 -2.60 -9.81
CA THR A 274 -1.78 -3.19 -9.27
C THR A 274 -1.63 -4.66 -9.63
N ILE A 275 -0.38 -5.10 -9.76
CA ILE A 275 -0.01 -6.48 -10.10
C ILE A 275 1.31 -6.86 -9.43
N MET A 276 1.39 -8.09 -8.89
CA MET A 276 2.62 -8.71 -8.41
C MET A 276 3.31 -9.51 -9.50
N PHE A 277 4.63 -9.46 -9.56
CA PHE A 277 5.47 -10.22 -10.49
C PHE A 277 6.43 -11.17 -9.78
N GLY A 278 6.64 -12.33 -10.39
CA GLY A 278 7.67 -13.31 -10.08
C GLY A 278 9.01 -13.02 -10.77
N LYS A 279 9.02 -12.33 -11.90
CA LYS A 279 10.22 -12.02 -12.69
C LYS A 279 10.41 -10.50 -12.83
N GLN A 280 11.66 -10.03 -12.62
CA GLN A 280 12.02 -8.62 -12.83
C GLN A 280 11.83 -8.18 -14.29
N SER A 281 12.12 -9.03 -15.26
CA SER A 281 11.96 -8.72 -16.69
C SER A 281 10.51 -8.39 -17.08
N SER A 282 9.52 -8.96 -16.37
CA SER A 282 8.11 -8.63 -16.56
C SER A 282 7.77 -7.23 -16.07
N VAL A 283 8.41 -6.75 -14.99
CA VAL A 283 8.31 -5.35 -14.52
C VAL A 283 8.83 -4.41 -15.59
N GLU A 284 10.03 -4.66 -16.13
CA GLU A 284 10.65 -3.83 -17.17
C GLU A 284 9.76 -3.73 -18.42
N THR A 285 9.17 -4.85 -18.82
CA THR A 285 8.24 -4.92 -19.96
C THR A 285 6.98 -4.09 -19.71
N LEU A 286 6.34 -4.23 -18.55
CA LEU A 286 5.14 -3.45 -18.23
C LEU A 286 5.45 -1.96 -18.12
N VAL A 287 6.54 -1.57 -17.47
CA VAL A 287 6.95 -0.16 -17.32
C VAL A 287 7.18 0.49 -18.68
N LYS A 288 7.80 -0.22 -19.63
CA LYS A 288 7.94 0.27 -21.00
C LYS A 288 6.57 0.54 -21.63
N LYS A 289 5.64 -0.42 -21.56
CA LYS A 289 4.27 -0.26 -22.10
C LYS A 289 3.52 0.89 -21.45
N LEU A 290 3.61 1.06 -20.12
CA LEU A 290 3.00 2.19 -19.41
C LEU A 290 3.48 3.52 -20.00
N ARG A 291 4.78 3.65 -20.28
CA ARG A 291 5.36 4.86 -20.89
C ARG A 291 4.95 5.05 -22.34
N ASP A 292 4.89 3.99 -23.13
CA ASP A 292 4.42 4.03 -24.52
C ASP A 292 2.96 4.55 -24.58
N HIS A 293 2.14 4.19 -23.59
CA HIS A 293 0.79 4.72 -23.39
C HIS A 293 0.71 6.04 -22.60
N LYS A 294 1.85 6.70 -22.33
CA LYS A 294 1.96 7.99 -21.62
C LYS A 294 1.40 7.99 -20.18
N VAL A 295 1.38 6.84 -19.52
CA VAL A 295 1.00 6.71 -18.10
C VAL A 295 2.20 7.10 -17.23
N SER A 296 2.17 8.34 -16.70
CA SER A 296 3.26 8.88 -15.87
C SER A 296 3.08 8.67 -14.36
N ASN A 297 1.91 8.22 -13.92
CA ASN A 297 1.61 7.96 -12.51
C ASN A 297 1.67 6.45 -12.23
N TYR A 298 2.86 6.00 -11.84
CA TYR A 298 3.10 4.60 -11.49
C TYR A 298 4.03 4.48 -10.28
N ALA A 299 4.03 3.31 -9.66
CA ALA A 299 4.81 2.96 -8.49
C ALA A 299 5.40 1.55 -8.67
N ILE A 300 6.60 1.34 -8.13
CA ILE A 300 7.30 0.06 -8.19
C ILE A 300 7.89 -0.25 -6.82
N THR A 301 7.73 -1.50 -6.38
CA THR A 301 8.33 -1.99 -5.13
C THR A 301 8.89 -3.40 -5.29
N GLU A 302 9.74 -3.82 -4.34
CA GLU A 302 10.17 -5.20 -4.19
C GLU A 302 9.78 -5.76 -2.82
N PHE A 303 9.35 -7.02 -2.81
CA PHE A 303 9.13 -7.80 -1.61
C PHE A 303 10.25 -8.83 -1.51
N VAL A 304 11.13 -8.63 -0.54
CA VAL A 304 12.27 -9.52 -0.28
C VAL A 304 11.95 -10.36 0.96
N GLN A 305 11.90 -11.68 0.78
CA GLN A 305 11.71 -12.62 1.89
C GLN A 305 12.89 -13.60 1.96
N GLY A 306 13.63 -13.52 3.06
CA GLY A 306 14.86 -14.27 3.25
C GLY A 306 15.90 -13.96 2.15
N SER A 307 16.80 -14.92 1.91
CA SER A 307 17.89 -14.75 0.95
C SER A 307 17.54 -15.10 -0.51
N ARG A 308 16.40 -15.74 -0.76
CA ARG A 308 16.11 -16.38 -2.06
C ARG A 308 14.85 -15.92 -2.77
N THR A 309 13.79 -15.56 -2.06
CA THR A 309 12.51 -15.24 -2.69
C THR A 309 12.37 -13.74 -2.84
N ARG A 310 12.37 -13.28 -4.09
CA ARG A 310 12.04 -11.90 -4.45
C ARG A 310 10.75 -11.88 -5.26
N ARG A 311 9.91 -10.91 -4.98
CA ARG A 311 8.77 -10.53 -5.80
C ARG A 311 8.83 -9.03 -6.03
N TRP A 312 8.18 -8.60 -7.09
CA TRP A 312 8.03 -7.19 -7.41
C TRP A 312 6.54 -6.87 -7.48
N ALA A 313 6.18 -5.61 -7.32
CA ALA A 313 4.85 -5.16 -7.65
C ALA A 313 4.92 -3.83 -8.39
N VAL A 314 4.00 -3.66 -9.33
CA VAL A 314 3.81 -2.44 -10.08
C VAL A 314 2.39 -1.95 -9.86
N ALA A 315 2.24 -0.65 -9.67
CA ALA A 315 0.94 0.01 -9.61
C ALA A 315 0.93 1.18 -10.60
N TRP A 316 -0.21 1.47 -11.20
CA TRP A 316 -0.40 2.67 -12.02
C TRP A 316 -1.79 3.27 -11.81
N SER A 317 -1.90 4.55 -12.13
CA SER A 317 -3.11 5.33 -11.94
C SER A 317 -3.32 6.32 -13.09
N PHE A 318 -4.59 6.55 -13.42
CA PHE A 318 -5.01 7.65 -14.29
C PHE A 318 -5.53 8.84 -13.47
N CYS A 319 -5.66 8.68 -12.15
CA CYS A 319 -6.02 9.76 -11.24
C CYS A 319 -4.83 10.72 -11.03
N PRO A 320 -5.09 12.00 -10.69
CA PRO A 320 -4.02 12.97 -10.50
C PRO A 320 -3.28 12.78 -9.18
N GLN A 321 -3.88 12.10 -8.19
CA GLN A 321 -3.26 11.90 -6.88
C GLN A 321 -1.97 11.08 -6.98
N ARG A 322 -0.90 11.63 -6.40
CA ARG A 322 0.44 11.05 -6.43
C ARG A 322 0.77 10.32 -5.13
N PRO A 323 1.29 9.09 -5.22
CA PRO A 323 1.66 8.32 -4.05
C PRO A 323 2.88 8.95 -3.36
N ALA A 324 3.12 8.60 -2.10
CA ALA A 324 4.33 9.04 -1.39
C ALA A 324 5.57 8.43 -2.04
N GLN A 325 6.71 9.12 -1.89
CA GLN A 325 7.96 8.71 -2.53
C GLN A 325 8.41 7.30 -2.13
N SER A 326 8.23 6.91 -0.86
CA SER A 326 8.55 5.58 -0.34
C SER A 326 7.73 4.48 -1.00
N SER A 327 6.43 4.73 -1.24
CA SER A 327 5.54 3.79 -1.92
C SER A 327 5.74 3.77 -3.44
N ALA A 328 6.12 4.92 -4.03
CA ALA A 328 6.36 5.06 -5.47
C ALA A 328 7.65 4.37 -5.93
N ARG A 329 8.72 4.47 -5.13
CA ARG A 329 10.05 3.93 -5.44
C ARG A 329 10.55 3.01 -4.32
N GLY A 330 9.86 1.89 -4.10
CA GLY A 330 10.16 0.91 -3.04
C GLY A 330 11.29 -0.09 -3.34
N LEU A 331 12.05 0.10 -4.42
CA LEU A 331 13.19 -0.77 -4.76
C LEU A 331 14.44 -0.38 -3.96
N LYS A 332 15.20 -1.33 -3.41
CA LYS A 332 16.53 -1.05 -2.84
C LYS A 332 17.59 -1.10 -3.95
N VAL A 333 18.62 -0.25 -3.86
CA VAL A 333 19.79 -0.30 -4.76
C VAL A 333 20.54 -1.64 -4.55
N PRO A 334 20.95 -2.38 -5.59
CA PRO A 334 21.01 -2.02 -7.01
C PRO A 334 19.80 -2.48 -7.85
N GLY A 335 18.67 -2.84 -7.24
CA GLY A 335 17.45 -3.35 -7.89
C GLY A 335 16.79 -2.42 -8.92
N TRP A 336 17.42 -1.30 -9.24
CA TRP A 336 16.98 -0.29 -10.19
C TRP A 336 17.58 -0.53 -11.58
N LYS A 337 18.64 -1.37 -11.69
CA LYS A 337 19.34 -1.59 -12.95
C LYS A 337 18.41 -2.24 -13.98
N GLY A 338 18.10 -1.51 -15.05
CA GLY A 338 17.20 -1.95 -16.14
C GLY A 338 15.77 -1.42 -16.02
N ILE A 339 15.35 -0.95 -14.84
CA ILE A 339 13.99 -0.45 -14.61
C ILE A 339 13.97 1.08 -14.70
N ILE A 340 13.09 1.61 -15.55
CA ILE A 340 12.81 3.05 -15.59
C ILE A 340 11.94 3.38 -14.38
N LEU A 341 12.42 4.27 -13.52
CA LEU A 341 11.74 4.62 -12.28
C LEU A 341 10.66 5.67 -12.51
N PRO A 342 9.55 5.63 -11.74
CA PRO A 342 8.53 6.67 -11.79
C PRO A 342 9.09 8.03 -11.38
N PRO A 343 8.53 9.16 -11.84
CA PRO A 343 8.97 10.50 -11.44
C PRO A 343 9.12 10.66 -9.93
N LEU A 344 10.00 11.58 -9.50
CA LEU A 344 10.10 11.92 -8.08
C LEU A 344 8.80 12.60 -7.64
N THR A 345 8.24 12.15 -6.53
CA THR A 345 7.07 12.76 -5.90
C THR A 345 7.46 13.56 -4.67
N GLU A 346 8.63 13.32 -4.08
CA GLU A 346 9.16 14.10 -2.95
C GLU A 346 10.63 14.44 -3.20
N VAL A 347 11.00 15.68 -2.84
CA VAL A 347 12.37 16.17 -2.98
C VAL A 347 12.80 16.98 -1.76
N GLU A 348 14.10 16.91 -1.45
CA GLU A 348 14.77 17.91 -0.64
C GLU A 348 14.94 19.19 -1.47
N VAL A 349 14.37 20.30 -1.01
CA VAL A 349 14.48 21.60 -1.68
C VAL A 349 15.80 22.28 -1.30
N ALA A 350 16.10 22.30 0.00
CA ALA A 350 17.33 22.88 0.55
C ALA A 350 17.57 22.42 1.99
N SER A 351 18.82 22.07 2.30
CA SER A 351 19.31 21.98 3.69
C SER A 351 19.74 23.36 4.18
N LEU A 352 19.31 23.73 5.39
CA LEU A 352 19.63 25.01 6.01
C LEU A 352 21.05 24.95 6.62
N PRO A 353 21.89 25.98 6.38
CA PRO A 353 23.20 26.08 7.04
C PRO A 353 23.09 26.16 8.57
N SER A 354 24.14 25.72 9.27
CA SER A 354 24.25 25.87 10.73
C SER A 354 24.09 27.34 11.16
N GLY A 355 23.32 27.57 12.23
CA GLY A 355 23.02 28.90 12.76
C GLY A 355 21.84 29.62 12.09
N VAL A 356 21.27 29.10 11.00
CA VAL A 356 20.03 29.63 10.42
C VAL A 356 18.84 29.19 11.26
N ASN A 357 18.02 30.13 11.72
CA ASN A 357 16.78 29.84 12.43
C ASN A 357 15.72 29.25 11.47
N PRO A 358 15.28 27.98 11.62
CA PRO A 358 14.29 27.36 10.75
C PRO A 358 12.93 28.05 10.77
N TRP A 359 12.56 28.69 11.89
CA TRP A 359 11.31 29.42 12.03
C TRP A 359 11.25 30.66 11.15
N ARG A 360 12.39 31.30 10.89
CA ARG A 360 12.46 32.43 9.95
C ARG A 360 12.16 31.96 8.53
N VAL A 361 12.76 30.85 8.12
CA VAL A 361 12.50 30.23 6.81
C VAL A 361 11.04 29.81 6.71
N ALA A 362 10.47 29.24 7.78
CA ALA A 362 9.06 28.89 7.86
C ALA A 362 8.15 30.11 7.65
N THR A 363 8.42 31.22 8.33
CA THR A 363 7.66 32.47 8.18
C THR A 363 7.74 33.01 6.76
N THR A 364 8.93 33.09 6.16
CA THR A 364 9.09 33.57 4.78
C THR A 364 8.38 32.65 3.78
N LEU A 365 8.43 31.33 3.97
CA LEU A 365 7.69 30.38 3.14
C LEU A 365 6.18 30.59 3.26
N ARG A 366 5.66 30.69 4.49
CA ARG A 366 4.24 30.92 4.77
C ARG A 366 3.74 32.19 4.08
N GLU A 367 4.37 33.34 4.35
CA GLU A 367 3.97 34.63 3.79
C GLU A 367 4.03 34.64 2.26
N THR A 368 5.07 34.02 1.68
CA THR A 368 5.23 33.96 0.23
C THR A 368 4.18 33.07 -0.43
N LEU A 369 3.86 31.92 0.17
CA LEU A 369 2.85 30.99 -0.34
C LEU A 369 1.43 31.51 -0.13
N GLU A 370 1.14 32.14 1.01
CA GLU A 370 -0.14 32.83 1.29
C GLU A 370 -0.43 33.95 0.27
N GLY A 371 0.61 34.58 -0.28
CA GLY A 371 0.48 35.61 -1.31
C GLY A 371 0.18 35.09 -2.74
N LEU A 372 0.16 33.77 -2.94
CA LEU A 372 -0.17 33.16 -4.24
C LEU A 372 -1.68 32.88 -4.36
N ASP A 373 -2.18 32.86 -5.60
CA ASP A 373 -3.58 32.50 -5.89
C ASP A 373 -3.80 30.99 -5.84
N LEU A 374 -3.66 30.43 -4.64
CA LEU A 374 -3.82 29.01 -4.37
C LEU A 374 -5.25 28.68 -3.93
N LYS A 375 -5.70 27.49 -4.31
CA LYS A 375 -6.91 26.85 -3.78
C LYS A 375 -6.54 25.95 -2.61
N ASP A 376 -7.45 25.81 -1.64
CA ASP A 376 -7.31 24.93 -0.47
C ASP A 376 -5.97 25.09 0.27
N PHE A 377 -5.43 26.32 0.28
CA PHE A 377 -4.18 26.57 0.97
C PHE A 377 -4.39 26.48 2.49
N SER A 378 -3.50 25.74 3.15
CA SER A 378 -3.47 25.66 4.60
C SER A 378 -2.03 25.61 5.10
N TRP A 379 -1.82 26.20 6.28
CA TRP A 379 -0.55 26.14 6.99
C TRP A 379 -0.78 25.56 8.39
N ASP A 380 -0.13 24.44 8.70
CA ASP A 380 -0.11 23.83 10.03
C ASP A 380 1.11 24.35 10.80
N MET A 381 0.85 25.19 11.81
CA MET A 381 1.89 25.78 12.66
C MET A 381 2.64 24.75 13.51
N LYS A 382 1.97 23.67 13.93
CA LYS A 382 2.59 22.64 14.79
C LYS A 382 3.53 21.75 14.00
N ARG A 383 3.14 21.41 12.77
CA ARG A 383 3.92 20.55 11.87
C ARG A 383 4.88 21.32 10.97
N VAL A 384 4.80 22.65 10.97
CA VAL A 384 5.57 23.54 10.09
C VAL A 384 5.43 23.09 8.64
N CYS A 385 4.18 22.89 8.21
CA CYS A 385 3.88 22.39 6.88
C CYS A 385 2.73 23.13 6.20
N ALA A 386 2.89 23.35 4.90
CA ALA A 386 1.87 23.92 4.03
C ALA A 386 1.31 22.85 3.11
N THR A 387 0.02 22.94 2.80
CA THR A 387 -0.59 22.26 1.66
C THR A 387 -1.28 23.28 0.80
N GLY A 388 -1.34 23.04 -0.51
CA GLY A 388 -2.10 23.91 -1.40
C GLY A 388 -2.28 23.26 -2.76
N LYS A 389 -3.25 23.80 -3.50
CA LYS A 389 -3.53 23.40 -4.88
C LYS A 389 -3.50 24.61 -5.77
N SER A 390 -3.19 24.40 -7.05
CA SER A 390 -3.27 25.43 -8.07
C SER A 390 -3.80 24.85 -9.36
N ALA A 391 -4.57 25.66 -10.09
CA ALA A 391 -5.05 25.30 -11.42
C ALA A 391 -4.06 25.70 -12.53
N GLN A 392 -3.06 26.52 -12.21
CA GLN A 392 -2.04 27.00 -13.14
C GLN A 392 -0.72 27.33 -12.43
N ASN A 393 0.34 27.67 -13.16
CA ASN A 393 1.63 28.04 -12.57
C ASN A 393 1.60 29.48 -12.02
N VAL A 394 0.99 29.65 -10.84
CA VAL A 394 0.76 30.94 -10.18
C VAL A 394 2.03 31.57 -9.59
N TRP A 395 3.10 30.79 -9.41
CA TRP A 395 4.40 31.28 -8.95
C TRP A 395 5.28 31.81 -10.09
N SER A 396 4.92 31.53 -11.35
CA SER A 396 5.66 32.00 -12.52
C SER A 396 5.74 33.53 -12.55
N ARG A 397 6.85 34.06 -13.11
CA ARG A 397 7.03 35.50 -13.31
C ARG A 397 5.97 36.07 -14.27
N ALA A 398 5.61 35.30 -15.30
CA ALA A 398 4.61 35.69 -16.29
C ALA A 398 3.24 35.88 -15.63
N TYR A 399 2.79 34.91 -14.83
CA TYR A 399 1.52 35.00 -14.11
C TYR A 399 1.47 36.20 -13.16
N ARG A 400 2.50 36.35 -12.32
CA ARG A 400 2.56 37.46 -11.35
C ARG A 400 2.57 38.85 -12.03
N ARG A 401 3.20 39.00 -13.19
CA ARG A 401 3.17 40.25 -13.98
C ARG A 401 1.79 40.55 -14.56
N ARG A 402 1.10 39.52 -15.07
CA ARG A 402 -0.28 39.67 -15.57
C ARG A 402 -1.23 40.11 -14.45
N LYS A 403 -1.13 39.47 -13.28
CA LYS A 403 -1.90 39.86 -12.09
C LYS A 403 -1.65 41.31 -11.66
N GLN A 404 -0.38 41.75 -11.66
CA GLN A 404 -0.03 43.14 -11.33
C GLN A 404 -0.60 44.16 -12.32
N ARG A 405 -0.85 43.77 -13.57
CA ARG A 405 -1.49 44.61 -14.59
C ARG A 405 -3.02 44.61 -14.49
N GLY A 406 -3.61 43.88 -13.53
CA GLY A 406 -5.06 43.76 -13.38
C GLY A 406 -5.73 42.94 -14.49
N GLU A 407 -4.96 42.12 -15.22
CA GLU A 407 -5.54 41.20 -16.21
C GLU A 407 -6.40 40.14 -15.52
N ASP A 408 -7.50 39.72 -16.17
CA ASP A 408 -8.28 38.60 -15.69
C ASP A 408 -7.42 37.32 -15.73
N THR A 409 -7.22 36.77 -14.53
CA THR A 409 -6.43 35.55 -14.30
C THR A 409 -7.31 34.37 -13.92
N THR A 410 -8.64 34.56 -13.89
CA THR A 410 -9.60 33.49 -13.69
C THR A 410 -9.61 32.56 -14.91
N LEU A 411 -9.61 31.25 -14.65
CA LEU A 411 -9.90 30.27 -15.68
C LEU A 411 -11.40 30.35 -15.94
N SER A 412 -11.80 30.57 -17.20
CA SER A 412 -13.20 30.59 -17.60
C SER A 412 -13.92 29.33 -17.11
N ASN A 413 -15.03 29.53 -16.40
CA ASN A 413 -15.83 28.52 -15.71
C ASN A 413 -16.14 27.29 -16.58
N GLY A 414 -15.80 26.09 -16.07
CA GLY A 414 -16.29 24.79 -16.59
C GLY A 414 -15.29 23.63 -16.64
N GLY A 415 -14.00 23.85 -16.38
CA GLY A 415 -12.97 22.79 -16.45
C GLY A 415 -12.79 21.99 -15.14
N PRO A 416 -12.20 20.77 -15.20
CA PRO A 416 -11.96 19.93 -14.02
C PRO A 416 -11.02 20.59 -13.00
N ASP A 417 -11.17 20.17 -11.74
CA ASP A 417 -10.52 20.68 -10.53
C ASP A 417 -8.96 20.59 -10.52
N PRO A 418 -8.26 21.29 -9.60
CA PRO A 418 -6.89 21.82 -9.79
C PRO A 418 -5.82 20.81 -10.24
N VAL A 419 -5.00 21.23 -11.22
CA VAL A 419 -3.93 20.41 -11.81
C VAL A 419 -2.55 20.84 -11.31
N PHE A 420 -2.38 20.96 -9.99
CA PHE A 420 -1.10 20.85 -9.28
C PHE A 420 -1.38 20.94 -7.77
N GLY A 421 -1.19 19.84 -7.05
CA GLY A 421 -1.23 19.80 -5.58
C GLY A 421 0.17 19.66 -5.01
N PHE A 422 0.43 20.34 -3.89
CA PHE A 422 1.69 20.21 -3.18
C PHE A 422 1.53 20.11 -1.66
N LYS A 423 2.60 19.61 -1.03
CA LYS A 423 2.87 19.76 0.40
C LYS A 423 4.31 20.22 0.59
N VAL A 424 4.53 21.23 1.42
CA VAL A 424 5.86 21.72 1.81
C VAL A 424 6.01 21.57 3.32
N TRP A 425 7.17 21.14 3.81
CA TRP A 425 7.41 21.09 5.26
C TRP A 425 8.88 21.29 5.58
N ILE A 426 9.15 21.66 6.82
CA ILE A 426 10.50 21.76 7.37
C ILE A 426 10.70 20.64 8.37
N SER A 427 11.70 19.80 8.13
CA SER A 427 12.18 18.82 9.10
C SER A 427 13.33 19.42 9.89
N VAL A 428 13.21 19.48 11.21
CA VAL A 428 14.27 19.97 12.09
C VAL A 428 14.91 18.76 12.77
N GLY A 429 16.09 18.35 12.28
CA GLY A 429 16.90 17.32 12.90
C GLY A 429 17.89 17.90 13.91
N VAL A 430 18.61 17.01 14.60
CA VAL A 430 19.62 17.38 15.60
C VAL A 430 20.78 18.17 14.97
N GLU A 431 21.22 17.79 13.77
CA GLU A 431 22.38 18.40 13.11
C GLU A 431 22.01 19.44 12.04
N LYS A 432 20.84 19.31 11.42
CA LYS A 432 20.40 20.18 10.33
C LYS A 432 18.88 20.29 10.25
N ALA A 433 18.42 21.42 9.75
CA ALA A 433 17.05 21.60 9.32
C ALA A 433 16.98 21.56 7.78
N THR A 434 15.95 20.94 7.23
CA THR A 434 15.82 20.71 5.79
C THR A 434 14.39 20.99 5.34
N VAL A 435 14.26 21.73 4.23
CA VAL A 435 12.98 22.02 3.58
C VAL A 435 12.71 20.95 2.53
N TYR A 436 11.52 20.36 2.59
CA TYR A 436 11.06 19.34 1.66
C TYR A 436 9.81 19.80 0.91
N CYS A 437 9.62 19.27 -0.28
CA CYS A 437 8.42 19.45 -1.06
C CYS A 437 7.95 18.12 -1.62
N ARG A 438 6.64 17.92 -1.60
CA ARG A 438 5.93 16.79 -2.17
C ARG A 438 4.95 17.24 -3.25
N TRP A 439 5.00 16.58 -4.39
CA TRP A 439 3.97 16.59 -5.42
C TRP A 439 2.83 15.66 -5.00
N THR A 440 1.67 16.22 -4.67
CA THR A 440 0.52 15.46 -4.16
C THR A 440 -0.52 15.21 -5.23
N GLU A 441 -0.68 16.10 -6.21
CA GLU A 441 -1.66 15.96 -7.30
C GLU A 441 -1.15 16.56 -8.62
N GLY A 442 -1.48 15.94 -9.76
CA GLY A 442 -1.27 16.47 -11.10
C GLY A 442 -0.49 15.54 -12.03
N TYR A 443 -0.36 15.93 -13.30
CA TYR A 443 0.24 15.09 -14.35
C TYR A 443 1.59 15.59 -14.88
N ASP A 444 1.89 16.87 -14.69
CA ASP A 444 3.04 17.54 -15.28
C ASP A 444 4.22 17.66 -14.31
N GLU A 445 5.25 16.85 -14.56
CA GLU A 445 6.52 16.87 -13.82
C GLU A 445 7.26 18.20 -13.99
N THR A 446 7.09 18.90 -15.13
CA THR A 446 7.78 20.17 -15.37
C THR A 446 7.24 21.29 -14.48
N THR A 447 5.93 21.29 -14.23
CA THR A 447 5.30 22.16 -13.23
C THR A 447 5.84 21.87 -11.82
N PHE A 448 6.01 20.59 -11.44
CA PHE A 448 6.61 20.25 -10.15
C PHE A 448 8.06 20.75 -10.04
N ALA A 449 8.90 20.52 -11.06
CA ALA A 449 10.27 21.02 -11.10
C ALA A 449 10.34 22.56 -11.02
N SER A 450 9.42 23.25 -11.70
CA SER A 450 9.28 24.71 -11.62
C SER A 450 8.97 25.17 -10.20
N PHE A 451 8.05 24.49 -9.50
CA PHE A 451 7.69 24.80 -8.12
C PHE A 451 8.86 24.59 -7.16
N GLN A 452 9.64 23.52 -7.34
CA GLN A 452 10.87 23.27 -6.55
C GLN A 452 11.87 24.43 -6.69
N GLY A 453 12.13 24.89 -7.92
CA GLY A 453 13.01 26.01 -8.18
C GLY A 453 12.52 27.32 -7.55
N TYR A 454 11.20 27.52 -7.55
CA TYR A 454 10.58 28.66 -6.86
C TYR A 454 10.79 28.59 -5.34
N LEU A 455 10.51 27.44 -4.70
CA LEU A 455 10.74 27.25 -3.27
C LEU A 455 12.22 27.45 -2.89
N LYS A 456 13.15 26.92 -3.70
CA LYS A 456 14.59 27.10 -3.47
C LYS A 456 14.98 28.57 -3.45
N THR A 457 14.41 29.38 -4.35
CA THR A 457 14.64 30.83 -4.38
C THR A 457 14.16 31.51 -3.09
N ILE A 458 13.00 31.10 -2.56
CA ILE A 458 12.46 31.62 -1.29
C ILE A 458 13.39 31.27 -0.13
N VAL A 459 13.82 30.01 -0.04
CA VAL A 459 14.69 29.55 1.04
C VAL A 459 16.04 30.25 0.99
N THR A 460 16.65 30.40 -0.19
CA THR A 460 17.92 31.13 -0.36
C THR A 460 17.80 32.57 0.14
N LYS A 461 16.74 33.29 -0.27
CA LYS A 461 16.52 34.68 0.17
C LYS A 461 16.35 34.76 1.70
N ALA A 462 15.56 33.85 2.28
CA ALA A 462 15.33 33.83 3.73
C ALA A 462 16.63 33.60 4.54
N VAL A 463 17.55 32.80 3.99
CA VAL A 463 18.88 32.53 4.57
C VAL A 463 19.81 33.75 4.43
N GLU A 464 19.81 34.43 3.28
CA GLU A 464 20.64 35.61 3.01
C GLU A 464 20.25 36.80 3.88
N ASP A 465 18.96 37.15 3.90
CA ASP A 465 18.42 38.20 4.78
C ASP A 465 18.71 37.87 6.28
N GLY A 466 18.91 36.58 6.58
CA GLY A 466 19.40 35.99 7.84
C GLY A 466 20.73 36.56 8.30
N LYS A 467 21.70 36.52 7.40
CA LYS A 467 23.11 36.82 7.69
C LYS A 467 23.38 38.31 7.84
N ASP A 468 22.63 39.16 7.15
CA ASP A 468 22.79 40.61 7.23
C ASP A 468 22.36 41.19 8.58
N ARG A 469 21.42 40.54 9.30
CA ARG A 469 21.01 40.99 10.63
C ARG A 469 21.93 40.50 11.76
N SER A 470 22.64 39.38 11.58
CA SER A 470 23.62 38.90 12.57
C SER A 470 24.91 39.72 12.66
N LYS A 471 25.08 40.75 11.81
CA LYS A 471 26.24 41.66 11.83
C LYS A 471 25.96 43.01 12.52
N GLY A 472 24.76 43.25 13.04
CA GLY A 472 24.34 44.58 13.50
C GLY A 472 23.97 44.73 14.98
N ASP A 473 23.85 43.64 15.74
CA ASP A 473 23.42 43.74 17.14
C ASP A 473 24.63 43.54 18.09
N GLU A 474 25.28 44.65 18.44
CA GLU A 474 26.00 44.73 19.71
C GLU A 474 24.98 44.59 20.85
N PRO A 475 25.26 43.80 21.90
CA PRO A 475 24.39 43.75 23.07
C PRO A 475 24.35 45.14 23.72
N PRO A 476 23.15 45.64 24.12
CA PRO A 476 23.07 46.92 24.81
C PRO A 476 23.89 46.86 26.10
N SER A 477 24.78 47.85 26.26
CA SER A 477 25.56 48.03 27.48
C SER A 477 24.62 48.09 28.69
N MET A 478 24.81 47.17 29.63
CA MET A 478 24.17 47.24 30.94
C MET A 478 24.71 48.47 31.67
N GLY A 479 23.88 49.50 31.76
CA GLY A 479 24.04 50.66 32.63
C GLY A 479 22.93 50.69 33.66
#